data_AF-A0A061RLN0-F1
#
_entry.id   AF-A0A061RLN0-F1
#
_cell.length_a   1.000
_cell.length_b   1.000
_cell.length_c   1.000
_cell.angle_alpha   90.00
_cell.angle_beta   90.00
_cell.angle_gamma   90.00
#
_symmetry.space_group_name_H-M   'P 1'
#
loop_
_entity.id
_entity.type
_entity.pdbx_description
1 polymer ?
#
loop_
_entity_poly.entity_id
_entity_poly.type
_entity_poly.pdbx_seq_one_letter_code
_entity_poly.pdbx_strand_id
1 'polypeptide(L)' 'MDPVIHMIKAQSDADSIGAVLCRKALDLGSVALVMNNHTKSKVTEFFVGSVCSYCTHHSAVPVVVHK' A
#
# COMPACT_ATOMS: atom_id res chain seq x y z
N MET A 1 -10.94 -21.68 5.11
CA MET A 1 -10.45 -21.02 3.89
C MET A 1 -9.08 -20.49 4.23
N ASP A 2 -8.04 -21.01 3.58
CA ASP A 2 -6.66 -20.66 3.92
C ASP A 2 -6.27 -19.34 3.25
N PRO A 3 -5.45 -18.50 3.91
CA PRO A 3 -5.02 -17.22 3.33
C PRO A 3 -4.13 -17.45 2.11
N VAL A 4 -4.45 -16.79 1.00
CA VAL A 4 -3.62 -16.80 -0.22
C VAL A 4 -2.58 -15.69 -0.13
N ILE A 5 -1.30 -16.04 -0.23
CA ILE A 5 -0.18 -15.09 -0.17
C ILE A 5 0.33 -14.79 -1.58
N HIS A 6 0.33 -13.52 -1.97
CA HIS A 6 0.91 -13.05 -3.22
C HIS A 6 2.24 -12.33 -2.96
N MET A 7 3.37 -12.92 -3.34
CA MET A 7 4.68 -12.26 -3.34
C MET A 7 4.96 -11.62 -4.71
N ILE A 8 5.14 -10.31 -4.73
CA ILE A 8 5.41 -9.54 -5.95
C ILE A 8 6.79 -8.92 -5.85
N LYS A 9 7.67 -9.27 -6.79
CA LYS A 9 8.96 -8.61 -6.95
C LYS A 9 8.80 -7.44 -7.92
N ALA A 10 8.69 -6.22 -7.39
CA ALA A 10 8.73 -5.03 -8.22
C ALA A 10 10.17 -4.82 -8.73
N GLN A 11 10.35 -4.71 -10.05
CA GLN A 11 11.60 -4.20 -10.61
C GLN A 11 11.63 -2.69 -10.35
N SER A 12 12.67 -2.21 -9.68
CA SER A 12 12.81 -0.86 -9.14
C SER A 12 12.78 0.27 -10.18
N ASP A 13 12.85 -0.06 -11.46
CA ASP A 13 13.21 0.89 -12.51
C ASP A 13 11.99 1.41 -13.30
N ALA A 14 10.79 0.88 -13.08
CA ALA A 14 9.59 1.25 -13.86
C ALA A 14 8.37 1.69 -13.03
N ASP A 15 8.03 1.01 -11.92
CA ASP A 15 6.83 1.30 -11.13
C ASP A 15 7.15 1.49 -9.64
N SER A 16 6.57 2.52 -9.02
CA SER A 16 6.65 2.70 -7.57
C SER A 16 5.89 1.58 -6.84
N ILE A 17 6.33 1.19 -5.63
CA ILE A 17 5.64 0.17 -4.81
C ILE A 17 4.16 0.53 -4.60
N GLY A 18 3.85 1.82 -4.43
CA GLY A 18 2.47 2.29 -4.27
C GLY A 18 1.61 2.01 -5.51
N ALA A 19 2.15 2.22 -6.72
CA ALA A 19 1.46 1.92 -7.97
C ALA A 19 1.19 0.42 -8.13
N VAL A 20 2.17 -0.41 -7.79
CA VAL A 20 2.03 -1.89 -7.82
C VAL A 20 0.94 -2.35 -6.87
N LEU A 21 0.87 -1.79 -5.65
CA LEU A 21 -0.16 -2.12 -4.67
C LEU A 21 -1.56 -1.71 -5.14
N CYS A 22 -1.71 -0.48 -5.66
CA CYS A 22 -2.99 0.02 -6.17
C CYS A 22 -3.51 -0.83 -7.33
N ARG A 23 -2.64 -1.16 -8.30
CA ARG A 23 -2.99 -2.03 -9.43
C ARG A 23 -3.37 -3.42 -8.95
N LYS A 24 -2.59 -4.00 -8.03
CA LYS A 24 -2.86 -5.35 -7.53
C LYS A 24 -4.17 -5.44 -6.76
N ALA A 25 -4.51 -4.44 -5.95
CA ALA A 25 -5.77 -4.40 -5.24
C ALA A 25 -6.97 -4.39 -6.19
N LEU A 26 -6.85 -3.67 -7.31
CA LEU A 26 -7.85 -3.67 -8.38
C LEU A 26 -7.94 -5.03 -9.07
N ASP A 27 -6.80 -5.62 -9.47
CA ASP A 27 -6.75 -6.92 -10.15
C ASP A 27 -7.37 -8.05 -9.32
N LEU A 28 -7.25 -7.97 -7.98
CA LEU A 28 -7.82 -8.96 -7.06
C LEU A 28 -9.31 -8.71 -6.75
N GLY A 29 -9.89 -7.60 -7.21
CA GLY A 29 -11.24 -7.20 -6.82
C GLY A 29 -11.36 -6.95 -5.31
N SER A 30 -10.29 -6.46 -4.68
CA SER A 30 -10.23 -6.25 -3.22
C SER A 30 -11.26 -5.21 -2.76
N VAL A 31 -11.91 -5.48 -1.62
CA VAL A 31 -12.85 -4.53 -0.99
C VAL A 31 -12.12 -3.33 -0.38
N ALA A 32 -10.90 -3.54 0.13
CA ALA A 32 -10.06 -2.49 0.70
C ALA A 32 -8.58 -2.86 0.65
N LEU A 33 -7.72 -1.84 0.72
CA LEU A 33 -6.29 -1.98 0.94
C LEU A 33 -5.96 -1.60 2.38
N VAL A 34 -5.48 -2.57 3.18
CA VAL A 34 -5.05 -2.33 4.57
C VAL A 34 -3.54 -2.22 4.60
N MET A 35 -3.03 -1.11 5.14
CA MET A 35 -1.60 -0.83 5.20
C MET A 35 -1.20 -0.52 6.64
N ASN A 36 -0.05 -1.03 7.07
CA ASN A 36 0.58 -0.58 8.31
C ASN A 36 1.62 0.48 7.97
N ASN A 37 1.54 1.65 8.59
CA ASN A 37 2.67 2.58 8.54
C ASN A 37 3.68 2.20 9.62
N HIS A 38 4.95 2.24 9.28
CA HIS A 38 6.02 2.00 10.24
C HIS A 38 6.98 3.19 10.22
N THR A 39 6.58 4.30 10.84
CA THR A 39 7.44 5.49 10.99
C THR A 39 8.26 5.37 12.29
N LYS A 40 9.60 5.49 12.19
CA LYS A 40 10.50 5.37 13.36
C LYS A 40 10.74 6.68 14.11
N SER A 41 10.34 7.83 13.56
CA SER A 41 10.71 9.15 14.07
C SER A 41 9.49 10.00 14.44
N LYS A 42 9.45 10.49 15.68
CA LYS A 42 8.39 11.36 16.23
C LYS A 42 8.16 12.66 15.44
N VAL A 43 9.18 13.13 14.73
CA VAL A 43 9.09 14.36 13.91
C VAL A 43 8.34 14.12 12.59
N THR A 44 8.24 12.87 12.13
CA THR A 44 7.48 12.47 10.92
C THR A 44 6.18 11.74 11.26
N GLU A 45 5.71 11.77 12.50
CA GLU A 45 4.47 11.07 12.93
C GLU A 45 3.19 11.54 12.23
N PHE A 46 3.21 12.73 11.62
CA PHE A 46 2.13 13.25 10.78
C PHE A 46 2.13 12.69 9.35
N PHE A 47 3.22 12.04 8.93
CA PHE A 47 3.36 11.49 7.58
C PHE A 47 3.25 9.96 7.63
N VAL A 48 2.23 9.43 6.95
CA VAL A 48 1.94 7.99 6.82
C VAL A 48 3.01 7.17 6.06
N GLY A 49 4.14 7.78 5.69
CA GLY A 49 5.18 7.19 4.84
C GLY A 49 4.86 7.34 3.35
N SER A 50 5.87 7.31 2.49
CA SER A 50 5.72 7.59 1.05
C SER A 50 4.79 6.61 0.33
N VAL A 51 4.82 5.33 0.70
CA VAL A 51 3.99 4.29 0.07
C VAL A 51 2.53 4.41 0.51
N CYS A 52 2.26 4.53 1.82
CA CYS A 52 0.88 4.72 2.30
C CYS A 52 0.31 6.03 1.77
N SER A 53 1.09 7.12 1.78
CA SER A 53 0.68 8.39 1.18
C SER A 53 0.33 8.24 -0.29
N TYR A 54 1.14 7.54 -1.09
CA TYR A 54 0.80 7.29 -2.49
C TYR A 54 -0.53 6.55 -2.61
N CYS A 55 -0.71 5.46 -1.87
CA CYS A 55 -1.90 4.62 -1.95
C CYS A 55 -3.16 5.38 -1.50
N THR A 56 -3.10 6.19 -0.45
CA THR A 56 -4.26 6.98 0.01
C THR A 56 -4.73 8.01 -1.00
N HIS A 57 -3.87 8.44 -1.92
CA HIS A 57 -4.22 9.43 -2.96
C HIS A 57 -4.56 8.80 -4.32
N HIS A 58 -4.08 7.59 -4.61
CA HIS A 58 -4.17 7.00 -5.96
C HIS A 58 -4.88 5.63 -6.03
N SER A 59 -5.25 5.05 -4.89
CA SER A 59 -5.96 3.77 -4.87
C SER A 59 -7.39 3.93 -5.38
N ALA A 60 -7.81 3.01 -6.26
CA ALA A 60 -9.20 2.90 -6.72
C ALA A 60 -10.12 2.25 -5.67
N VAL A 61 -9.55 1.64 -4.62
CA VAL A 61 -10.28 1.01 -3.52
C VAL A 61 -10.01 1.74 -2.20
N PRO A 62 -10.94 1.70 -1.22
CA PRO A 62 -10.74 2.29 0.09
C PRO A 62 -9.43 1.85 0.75
N VAL A 63 -8.69 2.80 1.33
CA VAL A 63 -7.42 2.54 2.02
C VAL A 63 -7.59 2.73 3.51
N VAL A 64 -7.22 1.72 4.29
CA VAL A 64 -7.18 1.78 5.76
C VAL A 64 -5.71 1.77 6.19
N VAL A 65 -5.27 2.82 6.86
CA VAL A 65 -3.91 2.90 7.40
C VAL A 65 -3.95 2.67 8.91
N HIS A 66 -3.27 1.62 9.36
CA HIS A 66 -3.03 1.32 10.77
C HIS A 66 -1.66 1.89 11.21
N LYS A 67 -1.55 2.23 12.50
CA LYS A 67 -0.33 2.72 13.17
C LYS A 67 0.19 1.64 14.12
#